data_AF-A0A3A8HKC4-F1
#
_entry.id   AF-A0A3A8HKC4-F1
#
_cell.length_a   1.000
_cell.length_b   1.000
_cell.length_c   1.000
_cell.angle_alpha   90.00
_cell.angle_beta   90.00
_cell.angle_gamma   90.00
#
_symmetry.space_group_name_H-M   'P 1'
#
loop_
_entity.id
_entity.type
_entity.pdbx_description
1 polymer ?
#
loop_
_entity_poly.entity_id
_entity_poly.type
_entity_poly.pdbx_seq_one_letter_code
_entity_poly.pdbx_strand_id
1 'polypeptide(L)'
;MSVRTDAALCGSATPKRVDVALSAYASRPFPILKSELGGFFRVMVDGSTRDGQSTLFPGNTYTVSGENRERAEFVVSLCVEAASTTVSGGFYFTGGNFLCFQANF
;
A
#
# COMPACT_ATOMS: atom_id res chain seq x y z
N MET A 1 -9.16 6.34 -4.89
CA MET A 1 -9.32 5.84 -3.51
C MET A 1 -10.76 5.37 -3.35
N SER A 2 -10.99 4.27 -2.63
CA SER A 2 -12.34 3.84 -2.25
C SER A 2 -12.39 3.48 -0.77
N VAL A 3 -13.56 3.64 -0.14
CA VAL A 3 -13.78 3.38 1.28
C VAL A 3 -15.04 2.58 1.47
N ARG A 4 -14.96 1.54 2.30
CA ARG A 4 -16.10 0.66 2.60
C ARG A 4 -15.95 -0.01 3.96
N THR A 5 -17.06 -0.43 4.55
CA THR A 5 -17.04 -1.32 5.71
C THR A 5 -16.72 -2.74 5.25
N ASP A 6 -15.69 -3.36 5.83
CA ASP A 6 -15.22 -4.71 5.51
C ASP A 6 -14.69 -5.40 6.78
N ALA A 7 -15.62 -5.77 7.68
CA ALA A 7 -15.26 -6.42 8.94
C ALA A 7 -14.66 -7.83 8.77
N ALA A 8 -14.89 -8.47 7.61
CA ALA A 8 -14.32 -9.78 7.31
C ALA A 8 -12.80 -9.68 7.10
N LEU A 9 -12.34 -8.65 6.39
CA LEU A 9 -10.90 -8.41 6.20
C LEU A 9 -10.26 -7.66 7.38
N CYS A 10 -10.96 -6.65 7.90
CA CYS A 10 -10.38 -5.68 8.83
C CYS A 10 -10.71 -5.92 10.31
N GLY A 11 -11.53 -6.91 10.62
CA GLY A 11 -12.00 -7.20 11.97
C GLY A 11 -12.98 -6.15 12.52
N SER A 12 -13.43 -6.36 13.76
CA SER A 12 -14.43 -5.51 14.41
C SER A 12 -13.87 -4.21 14.99
N ALA A 13 -12.58 -4.17 15.35
CA ALA A 13 -11.95 -2.98 15.93
C ALA A 13 -11.66 -1.88 14.89
N THR A 14 -11.33 -2.27 13.66
CA THR A 14 -11.00 -1.35 12.56
C THR A 14 -11.82 -1.64 11.31
N PRO A 15 -13.17 -1.65 11.37
CA PRO A 15 -14.00 -2.30 10.36
C PRO A 15 -14.04 -1.55 9.02
N LYS A 16 -13.50 -0.33 8.95
CA LYS A 16 -13.51 0.48 7.72
C LYS A 16 -12.22 0.25 6.96
N ARG A 17 -12.36 -0.13 5.69
CA ARG A 17 -11.27 -0.36 4.75
C ARG A 17 -11.12 0.81 3.80
N VAL A 18 -9.89 1.28 3.65
CA VAL A 18 -9.48 2.35 2.73
C VAL A 18 -8.53 1.76 1.71
N ASP A 19 -8.91 1.79 0.45
CA ASP A 19 -8.11 1.30 -0.66
C ASP A 19 -7.44 2.48 -1.39
N VAL A 20 -6.11 2.44 -1.48
CA VAL A 20 -5.29 3.48 -2.10
C VAL A 20 -4.52 2.86 -3.27
N ALA A 21 -4.77 3.36 -4.48
CA ALA A 21 -4.03 2.98 -5.67
C ALA A 21 -2.72 3.75 -5.74
N LEU A 22 -1.62 3.04 -6.01
CA LEU A 22 -0.26 3.55 -6.01
C LEU A 22 0.39 3.23 -7.36
N SER A 23 1.16 4.18 -7.87
CA SER A 23 2.07 3.97 -9.01
C SER A 23 3.48 4.33 -8.57
N ALA A 24 4.40 3.38 -8.68
CA ALA A 24 5.81 3.56 -8.39
C ALA A 24 6.62 3.52 -9.69
N TYR A 25 7.66 4.36 -9.75
CA TYR A 25 8.57 4.46 -10.89
C TYR A 25 10.00 4.25 -10.41
N ALA A 26 10.81 3.51 -11.17
CA ALA A 26 12.20 3.24 -10.83
C ALA A 26 13.06 3.09 -12.08
N SER A 27 14.35 3.46 -11.98
CA SER A 27 15.35 3.19 -13.03
C SER A 27 15.81 1.72 -13.06
N ARG A 28 15.46 0.95 -12.02
CA ARG A 28 15.72 -0.49 -11.92
C ARG A 28 14.40 -1.25 -12.10
N PRO A 29 14.43 -2.44 -12.72
CA PRO A 29 13.25 -3.26 -12.92
C PRO A 29 12.56 -3.61 -11.61
N PHE A 30 11.25 -3.42 -11.55
CA PHE A 30 10.42 -4.07 -10.54
C PHE A 30 10.34 -5.59 -10.81
N PRO A 31 10.18 -6.41 -9.76
CA PRO A 31 9.96 -7.84 -9.90
C PRO A 31 8.61 -8.14 -10.56
N ILE A 32 8.43 -9.34 -11.11
CA ILE A 32 7.16 -9.70 -11.76
C ILE A 32 6.11 -10.08 -10.71
N LEU A 33 6.54 -10.74 -9.63
CA LEU A 33 5.64 -11.19 -8.58
C LEU A 33 5.68 -10.23 -7.39
N LYS A 34 4.50 -9.95 -6.81
CA LYS A 34 4.41 -9.12 -5.60
C LYS A 34 5.21 -9.68 -4.43
N SER A 35 5.34 -11.01 -4.32
CA SER A 35 6.08 -11.69 -3.26
C SER A 35 7.58 -11.42 -3.32
N GLU A 36 8.06 -10.98 -4.48
CA GLU A 36 9.46 -10.66 -4.74
C GLU A 36 9.75 -9.17 -4.50
N LEU A 37 8.78 -8.37 -4.03
CA LEU A 37 8.99 -6.99 -3.60
C LEU A 37 9.78 -6.95 -2.28
N GLY A 38 11.02 -7.42 -2.33
CA GLY A 38 11.98 -7.31 -1.26
C GLY A 38 12.19 -5.83 -0.93
N GLY A 39 11.94 -5.48 0.32
CA GLY A 39 12.18 -4.15 0.83
C GLY A 39 11.08 -3.11 0.57
N PHE A 40 9.86 -3.53 0.24
CA PHE A 40 8.68 -2.66 0.31
C PHE A 40 8.17 -2.57 1.74
N PHE A 41 8.12 -1.36 2.29
CA PHE A 41 7.80 -1.11 3.69
C PHE A 41 6.78 -0.01 3.84
N ARG A 42 5.94 -0.12 4.86
CA ARG A 42 5.08 0.95 5.36
C ARG A 42 5.75 1.66 6.52
N VAL A 43 5.78 2.99 6.48
CA VAL A 43 6.20 3.84 7.60
C VAL A 43 4.98 4.15 8.46
N MET A 44 5.11 3.88 9.75
CA MET A 44 4.10 4.19 10.75
C MET A 44 4.37 5.57 11.36
N VAL A 45 3.35 6.18 11.97
CA VAL A 45 3.44 7.52 12.57
C VAL A 45 4.48 7.58 13.71
N ASP A 46 4.70 6.46 14.40
CA ASP A 46 5.72 6.32 15.44
C ASP A 46 7.14 6.10 14.88
N GLY A 47 7.33 6.18 13.56
CA GLY A 47 8.61 5.94 12.88
C GLY A 47 8.97 4.47 12.71
N SER A 48 8.15 3.54 13.23
CA SER A 48 8.37 2.11 13.03
C SER A 48 8.09 1.70 11.58
N THR A 49 8.80 0.67 11.12
CA THR A 49 8.63 0.10 9.78
C THR A 49 7.86 -1.20 9.89
N ARG A 50 6.85 -1.37 9.04
CA ARG A 50 6.15 -2.66 8.86
C ARG A 50 6.36 -3.14 7.44
N ASP A 51 6.32 -4.46 7.25
CA ASP A 51 6.28 -5.03 5.90
C ASP A 51 5.09 -4.44 5.13
N GLY A 52 5.38 -3.82 3.99
CA GLY A 52 4.36 -3.21 3.14
C GLY A 52 3.56 -4.27 2.39
N GLN A 53 4.13 -5.45 2.15
CA GLN A 53 3.47 -6.51 1.38
C GLN A 53 2.16 -6.96 2.03
N SER A 54 2.08 -6.94 3.36
CA SER A 54 0.86 -7.29 4.10
C SER A 54 -0.29 -6.32 3.88
N THR A 55 -0.02 -5.12 3.34
CA THR A 55 -1.04 -4.11 3.05
C THR A 55 -1.53 -4.18 1.62
N LEU A 56 -0.92 -5.00 0.75
CA LEU A 56 -1.37 -5.13 -0.63
C LEU A 56 -2.77 -5.73 -0.67
N PHE A 57 -3.61 -5.15 -1.53
CA PHE A 57 -5.02 -5.51 -1.66
C PHE A 57 -5.20 -7.03 -1.86
N PRO A 58 -6.11 -7.68 -1.09
CA PRO A 58 -6.46 -9.07 -1.28
C PRO A 58 -7.16 -9.25 -2.63
N GLY A 59 -6.47 -9.84 -3.61
CA GLY A 59 -6.97 -9.93 -5.00
C GLY A 59 -5.95 -9.61 -6.09
N ASN A 60 -4.69 -9.33 -5.72
CA ASN A 60 -3.55 -9.26 -6.64
C ASN A 60 -3.66 -8.13 -7.69
N THR A 61 -3.67 -6.88 -7.22
CA THR A 61 -3.66 -5.68 -8.08
C THR A 61 -2.25 -5.25 -8.50
N TYR A 62 -1.24 -6.10 -8.30
CA TYR A 62 0.14 -5.79 -8.67
C TYR A 62 0.36 -6.00 -10.16
N THR A 63 0.57 -4.91 -10.89
CA THR A 63 0.93 -4.93 -12.31
C THR A 63 2.26 -4.22 -12.50
N VAL A 64 3.06 -4.73 -13.43
CA VAL A 64 4.33 -4.12 -13.82
C VAL A 64 4.32 -3.92 -15.32
N SER A 65 4.75 -2.73 -15.74
CA SER A 65 4.69 -2.28 -17.13
C SER A 65 5.94 -1.50 -17.51
N GLY A 66 6.10 -1.28 -18.81
CA GLY A 66 7.32 -0.70 -19.40
C GLY A 66 8.30 -1.78 -19.86
N GLU A 67 9.12 -1.46 -20.87
CA GLU A 67 10.08 -2.41 -21.45
C GLU A 67 11.12 -2.89 -20.41
N ASN A 68 11.49 -2.00 -19.48
CA ASN A 68 12.43 -2.28 -18.40
C ASN A 68 11.73 -2.55 -17.06
N ARG A 69 10.40 -2.77 -17.05
CA ARG A 69 9.60 -2.91 -15.82
C ARG A 69 9.81 -1.74 -14.87
N GLU A 70 9.89 -0.54 -15.42
CA GLU A 70 10.18 0.70 -14.70
C GLU A 70 8.96 1.24 -13.95
N ARG A 71 7.75 0.71 -14.20
CA ARG A 71 6.51 1.14 -13.58
C ARG A 71 5.79 -0.02 -12.91
N ALA A 72 5.52 0.10 -11.61
CA ALA A 72 4.68 -0.83 -10.87
C ALA A 72 3.40 -0.12 -10.38
N GLU A 73 2.25 -0.76 -10.53
CA GLU A 73 0.97 -0.29 -10.00
C GLU A 73 0.39 -1.33 -9.05
N PHE A 74 -0.16 -0.88 -7.94
CA PHE A 74 -0.81 -1.75 -6.97
C PHE A 74 -1.74 -0.96 -6.08
N VAL A 75 -2.63 -1.69 -5.40
CA VAL A 75 -3.52 -1.11 -4.39
C VAL A 75 -3.09 -1.60 -3.02
N VAL A 76 -3.02 -0.67 -2.06
CA VAL A 76 -2.90 -1.00 -0.64
C VAL A 76 -4.24 -0.82 0.05
N SER A 77 -4.58 -1.74 0.95
CA SER A 77 -5.78 -1.72 1.77
C SER A 77 -5.38 -1.46 3.22
N LEU A 78 -5.97 -0.44 3.83
CA LEU A 78 -5.73 -0.05 5.21
C LEU A 78 -7.03 -0.17 6.00
N CYS A 79 -6.94 -0.75 7.19
CA CYS A 79 -8.05 -0.87 8.12
C CYS A 79 -7.96 0.25 9.15
N VAL A 80 -9.06 0.98 9.35
CA VAL A 80 -9.17 2.10 10.27
C VAL A 80 -10.43 2.00 11.13
N GLU A 81 -10.45 2.71 12.25
CA GLU A 81 -11.61 2.74 13.14
C GLU A 81 -12.85 3.32 12.42
N ALA A 82 -14.04 2.92 12.88
CA ALA A 82 -15.29 3.37 12.30
C ALA A 82 -15.42 4.91 12.31
N ALA A 83 -14.92 5.56 13.37
CA ALA A 83 -14.98 7.02 13.52
C ALA A 83 -13.90 7.79 12.75
N SER A 84 -12.87 7.13 12.17
CA SER A 84 -11.78 7.82 11.50
C SER A 84 -12.24 8.54 10.23
N THR A 85 -11.89 9.82 10.05
CA THR A 85 -12.20 10.62 8.85
C THR A 85 -10.97 10.89 7.98
N THR A 86 -9.80 10.41 8.42
CA THR A 86 -8.52 10.63 7.74
C THR A 86 -7.61 9.44 7.96
N VAL A 87 -6.79 9.11 6.96
CA VAL A 87 -5.63 8.23 7.10
C VAL A 87 -4.43 8.87 6.42
N SER A 88 -3.31 8.89 7.14
CA SER A 88 -2.02 9.36 6.63
C SER A 88 -1.00 8.24 6.79
N GLY A 89 -0.12 8.10 5.81
CA GLY A 89 0.91 7.09 5.85
C GLY A 89 1.97 7.29 4.78
N GLY A 90 3.07 6.57 4.95
CA GLY A 90 4.12 6.48 3.95
C GLY A 90 4.42 5.04 3.59
N PHE A 91 4.90 4.83 2.38
CA PHE A 91 5.51 3.61 1.92
C PHE A 91 6.89 3.91 1.36
N TYR A 92 7.82 2.97 1.44
CA TYR A 92 9.11 3.11 0.78
C TYR A 92 9.63 1.77 0.29
N PHE A 93 10.58 1.85 -0.65
CA PHE A 93 11.37 0.72 -1.12
C PHE A 93 12.81 0.84 -0.63
N THR A 94 13.44 -0.28 -0.27
CA THR A 94 14.90 -0.32 -0.05
C THR A 94 15.61 0.17 -1.30
N GLY A 95 16.47 1.17 -1.16
CA GLY A 95 17.14 1.82 -2.29
C GLY A 95 16.54 3.16 -2.71
N GLY A 96 15.56 3.70 -1.98
CA GLY A 96 15.33 5.15 -1.93
C GLY A 96 14.08 5.69 -2.62
N ASN A 97 13.16 4.84 -3.09
CA ASN A 97 11.86 5.32 -3.56
C ASN A 97 10.91 5.45 -2.38
N PHE A 98 10.61 6.70 -1.99
CA PHE A 98 9.71 7.04 -0.89
C PHE A 98 8.39 7.59 -1.45
N LEU A 99 7.28 7.21 -0.82
CA LEU A 99 5.92 7.58 -1.19
C LEU A 99 5.15 8.00 0.06
N CYS A 100 4.60 9.21 0.05
CA CYS A 100 3.67 9.68 1.09
C CYS A 100 2.27 9.84 0.54
N PHE A 101 1.27 9.61 1.37
CA PHE A 101 -0.12 9.91 1.04
C PHE A 101 -0.91 10.36 2.28
N GLN A 102 -1.91 11.19 2.03
CA GLN A 102 -2.98 11.51 2.98
C GLN A 102 -4.31 11.40 2.24
N ALA A 103 -5.27 10.78 2.90
CA ALA A 103 -6.58 10.50 2.37
C ALA A 103 -7.65 10.96 3.36
N ASN A 104 -8.56 11.83 2.91
CA ASN A 104 -9.72 12.28 3.67
C ASN A 104 -10.97 11.56 3.13
N PHE A 105 -11.82 11.02 4.01
CA PHE A 105 -13.00 10.23 3.64
C PHE A 105 -14.09 10.21 4.71
#